data_AF-A0AA40NE95-F1
#
_entry.id   AF-A0AA40NE95-F1
#
_cell.length_a   1.000
_cell.length_b   1.000
_cell.length_c   1.000
_cell.angle_alpha   90.00
_cell.angle_beta   90.00
_cell.angle_gamma   90.00
#
_symmetry.space_group_name_H-M   'P 1'
#
loop_
_entity.id
_entity.type
_entity.pdbx_description
1 polymer ?
#
loop_
_entity_poly.entity_id
_entity_poly.type
_entity_poly.pdbx_seq_one_letter_code
_entity_poly.pdbx_strand_id
1 'polypeptide(L)'
;VNLGNSKDWAALVKRANAGKLDGVNVLLRPVSAESLDNLVNTSTAPFISRETARAAQALNSPAPGGFLIISDEGSDLVDQPWPTTSLYDYPPQEQWNAFQRLAQMLMQTPFRAEGIVTNISTDANGTQHIGLHRIPDRSGLWRYLGTTLLMFSMLGCAVYNSVQAFRRYQRHRTRIAEIQSYYESCLNPTLIDDPESLIR
;
A
#
# COMPACT_ATOMS: atom_id res chain seq x y z
N VAL A 1 43.70 26.95 22.18
CA VAL A 1 44.72 25.91 22.40
C VAL A 1 45.25 25.43 21.05
N ASN A 2 46.57 25.51 20.82
CA ASN A 2 47.20 24.99 19.61
C ASN A 2 47.50 23.50 19.80
N LEU A 3 46.73 22.63 19.15
CA LEU A 3 46.91 21.17 19.29
C LEU A 3 48.15 20.67 18.54
N GLY A 4 48.69 21.46 17.60
CA GLY A 4 49.89 21.11 16.84
C GLY A 4 51.21 21.27 17.61
N ASN A 5 51.21 21.84 18.82
CA ASN A 5 52.41 22.02 19.66
C ASN A 5 52.23 21.51 21.11
N SER A 6 51.17 20.74 21.37
CA SER A 6 50.91 20.23 22.72
C SER A 6 51.73 18.97 22.99
N LYS A 7 52.67 19.06 23.94
CA LYS A 7 53.55 17.93 24.34
C LYS A 7 52.86 16.93 25.26
N ASP A 8 51.82 17.34 26.00
CA ASP A 8 51.13 16.51 27.00
C ASP A 8 49.64 16.34 26.68
N TRP A 9 49.34 15.41 25.77
CA TRP A 9 47.97 15.09 25.36
C TRP A 9 47.10 14.63 26.53
N ALA A 10 47.63 13.78 27.41
CA ALA A 10 46.89 13.24 28.56
C ALA A 10 46.45 14.35 29.55
N ALA A 11 47.31 15.34 29.80
CA ALA A 11 46.98 16.47 30.66
C ALA A 11 45.92 17.39 30.02
N LEU A 12 45.96 17.52 28.70
CA LEU A 12 45.01 18.32 27.92
C LEU A 12 43.62 17.66 27.91
N VAL A 13 43.53 16.36 27.67
CA VAL A 13 42.27 15.59 27.76
C VAL A 13 41.69 15.63 29.18
N LYS A 14 42.53 15.48 30.21
CA LYS A 14 42.09 15.59 31.61
C LYS A 14 41.54 16.99 31.94
N ARG A 15 42.13 18.05 31.38
CA ARG A 15 41.63 19.42 31.52
C ARG A 15 40.35 19.69 30.71
N ALA A 16 40.23 19.09 29.52
CA ALA A 16 39.01 19.13 28.70
C ALA A 16 37.84 18.47 29.44
N ASN A 17 38.03 17.23 29.91
CA ASN A 17 37.01 16.48 30.65
C ASN A 17 36.62 17.15 31.97
N ALA A 18 37.54 17.91 32.59
CA ALA A 18 37.27 18.69 33.79
C ALA A 18 36.59 20.05 33.51
N GLY A 19 36.20 20.34 32.26
CA GLY A 19 35.54 21.60 31.87
C GLY A 19 36.46 22.83 31.88
N LYS A 20 37.76 22.67 32.14
CA LYS A 20 38.72 23.80 32.22
C LYS A 20 39.08 24.40 30.85
N LEU A 21 38.58 23.80 29.77
CA LEU A 21 38.79 24.26 28.39
C LEU A 21 37.48 24.71 27.73
N ASP A 22 36.40 24.85 28.51
CA ASP A 22 35.12 25.33 28.00
C ASP A 22 35.28 26.81 27.56
N GLY A 23 34.91 27.12 26.31
CA GLY A 23 35.12 28.45 25.70
C GLY A 23 36.51 28.74 25.12
N VAL A 24 37.42 27.76 25.07
CA VAL A 24 38.77 27.97 24.52
C VAL A 24 38.84 27.57 23.04
N ASN A 25 39.07 28.54 22.15
CA ASN A 25 39.22 28.28 20.71
C ASN A 25 40.44 27.40 20.41
N VAL A 26 40.19 26.29 19.70
CA VAL A 26 41.21 25.34 19.28
C VAL A 26 41.76 25.76 17.92
N LEU A 27 43.09 25.85 17.81
CA LEU A 27 43.79 26.15 16.57
C LEU A 27 44.54 24.91 16.11
N LEU A 28 44.22 24.45 14.90
CA LEU A 28 44.89 23.38 14.19
C LEU A 28 45.32 23.92 12.83
N ARG A 29 46.43 23.40 12.28
CA ARG A 29 46.75 23.67 10.88
C ARG A 29 45.69 22.99 10.00
N PRO A 30 45.24 23.59 8.89
CA PRO A 30 44.16 23.06 8.06
C PRO A 30 44.34 21.59 7.68
N VAL A 31 45.56 21.21 7.26
CA VAL A 31 45.90 19.83 6.86
C VAL A 31 45.78 18.83 8.03
N SER A 32 46.13 19.25 9.25
CA SER A 32 46.02 18.42 10.44
C SER A 32 44.59 18.32 10.97
N ALA A 33 43.76 19.34 10.69
CA ALA A 33 42.33 19.29 11.01
C ALA A 33 41.59 18.34 10.07
N GLU A 34 41.90 18.37 8.77
CA GLU A 34 41.31 17.48 7.77
C GLU A 34 41.74 16.01 7.97
N SER A 35 43.00 15.76 8.30
CA SER A 35 43.45 14.40 8.59
C SER A 35 42.83 13.84 9.88
N LEU A 36 42.67 14.67 10.90
CA LEU A 36 41.99 14.30 12.14
C LEU A 36 40.51 14.01 11.88
N ASP A 37 39.83 14.85 11.10
CA ASP A 37 38.42 14.64 10.74
C ASP A 37 38.24 13.32 9.97
N ASN A 38 39.06 13.08 8.95
CA ASN A 38 39.04 11.82 8.20
C ASN A 38 39.34 10.60 9.08
N LEU A 39 40.27 10.70 10.04
CA LEU A 39 40.57 9.63 10.97
C LEU A 39 39.40 9.36 11.93
N VAL A 40 38.79 10.41 12.48
CA VAL A 40 37.60 10.29 13.34
C VAL A 40 36.44 9.67 12.56
N ASN A 41 36.23 10.11 11.31
CA ASN A 41 35.14 9.63 10.47
C ASN A 41 35.33 8.16 10.14
N THR A 42 36.53 7.77 9.72
CA THR A 42 36.85 6.38 9.35
C THR A 42 36.79 5.45 10.56
N SER A 43 37.24 5.90 11.73
CA SER A 43 37.25 5.09 12.96
C SER A 43 35.88 4.97 13.63
N THR A 44 35.07 6.03 13.58
CA THR A 44 33.77 6.09 14.28
C THR A 44 32.62 5.61 13.41
N ALA A 45 32.73 5.70 12.08
CA ALA A 45 31.71 5.23 11.13
C ALA A 45 31.17 3.81 11.42
N PRO A 46 32.02 2.75 11.54
CA PRO A 46 31.50 1.40 11.76
C PRO A 46 30.79 1.26 13.10
N PHE A 47 31.23 2.00 14.13
CA PHE A 47 30.59 2.01 15.44
C PHE A 47 29.19 2.63 15.35
N ILE A 48 29.06 3.80 14.71
CA ILE A 48 27.77 4.50 14.59
C ILE A 48 26.79 3.66 13.78
N SER A 49 27.22 3.08 12.66
CA SER A 49 26.34 2.25 11.83
C SER A 49 25.87 1.00 12.57
N ARG A 50 26.75 0.36 13.35
CA ARG A 50 26.37 -0.82 14.15
C ARG A 50 25.41 -0.47 15.28
N GLU A 51 25.67 0.59 16.04
CA GLU A 51 24.77 1.02 17.12
C GLU A 51 23.43 1.51 16.57
N THR A 52 23.42 2.20 15.43
CA THR A 52 22.18 2.62 14.77
C THR A 52 21.37 1.42 14.31
N ALA A 53 22.00 0.41 13.70
CA ALA A 53 21.33 -0.82 13.30
C ALA A 53 20.75 -1.58 14.50
N ARG A 54 21.51 -1.66 15.61
CA ARG A 54 21.05 -2.28 16.86
C ARG A 54 19.85 -1.55 17.46
N ALA A 55 19.90 -0.22 17.50
CA ALA A 55 18.79 0.60 17.99
C ALA A 55 17.55 0.46 17.11
N ALA A 56 17.71 0.41 15.79
CA ALA A 56 16.61 0.17 14.86
C ALA A 56 15.95 -1.21 15.06
N GLN A 57 16.75 -2.26 15.29
CA GLN A 57 16.23 -3.60 15.62
C GLN A 57 15.49 -3.61 16.96
N ALA A 58 15.98 -2.88 17.96
CA ALA A 58 15.32 -2.77 19.25
C ALA A 58 13.96 -2.07 19.12
N LEU A 59 13.83 -1.05 18.25
CA LEU A 59 12.57 -0.35 18.00
C LEU A 59 11.51 -1.24 17.33
N ASN A 60 11.94 -2.17 16.46
CA ASN A 60 11.04 -3.14 15.83
C ASN A 60 10.64 -4.30 16.76
N SER A 61 11.24 -4.39 17.94
CA SER A 61 10.92 -5.44 18.90
C SER A 61 9.78 -4.99 19.82
N PRO A 62 8.72 -5.79 19.99
CA PRO A 62 7.61 -5.41 20.85
C PRO A 62 8.10 -5.22 22.30
N ALA A 63 7.63 -4.15 22.94
CA ALA A 63 7.93 -3.92 24.35
C ALA A 63 7.25 -5.01 25.21
N PRO A 64 7.93 -5.50 26.26
CA PRO A 64 7.34 -6.44 27.22
C PRO A 64 6.06 -5.85 27.84
N GLY A 65 4.97 -6.62 27.85
CA GLY A 65 3.69 -6.17 28.41
C GLY A 65 2.95 -5.09 27.60
N GLY A 66 3.38 -4.79 26.37
CA GLY A 66 2.72 -3.83 25.47
C GLY A 66 1.58 -4.42 24.64
N PHE A 67 1.10 -3.64 23.67
CA PHE A 67 0.12 -4.08 22.68
C PHE A 67 0.75 -4.03 21.29
N LEU A 68 0.53 -5.07 20.50
CA LEU A 68 0.88 -5.12 19.09
C LEU A 68 -0.40 -5.22 18.27
N ILE A 69 -0.67 -4.19 17.48
CA ILE A 69 -1.89 -4.07 16.68
C ILE A 69 -1.53 -4.38 15.23
N ILE A 70 -2.17 -5.40 14.65
CA ILE A 70 -1.88 -5.86 13.28
C ILE A 70 -3.20 -5.92 12.50
N SER A 71 -3.14 -5.51 11.24
CA SER A 71 -4.25 -5.71 10.29
C SER A 71 -4.20 -7.12 9.73
N ASP A 72 -5.28 -7.89 9.90
CA ASP A 72 -5.41 -9.22 9.31
C ASP A 72 -5.47 -9.18 7.77
N GLU A 73 -5.80 -8.01 7.21
CA GLU A 73 -5.85 -7.77 5.77
C GLU A 73 -4.49 -7.34 5.20
N GLY A 74 -3.47 -7.17 6.04
CA GLY A 74 -2.16 -6.65 5.63
C GLY A 74 -2.18 -5.19 5.19
N SER A 75 -3.22 -4.45 5.56
CA SER A 75 -3.31 -3.01 5.30
C SER A 75 -2.50 -2.21 6.32
N ASP A 76 -1.85 -1.15 5.86
CA ASP A 76 -1.12 -0.23 6.74
C ASP A 76 -2.10 0.48 7.67
N LEU A 77 -1.82 0.44 8.97
CA LEU A 77 -2.63 1.08 10.01
C LEU A 77 -2.22 2.54 10.26
N VAL A 78 -1.10 2.97 9.67
CA VAL A 78 -0.51 4.28 9.87
C VAL A 78 -0.20 4.89 8.51
N ASP A 79 -0.87 5.99 8.18
CA ASP A 79 -0.60 6.78 6.98
C ASP A 79 0.63 7.66 7.21
N GLN A 80 1.83 7.08 7.09
CA GLN A 80 3.09 7.83 7.15
C GLN A 80 3.74 7.88 5.77
N PRO A 81 4.13 9.08 5.26
CA PRO A 81 4.90 9.17 4.03
C PRO A 81 6.26 8.51 4.23
N TRP A 82 6.62 7.63 3.29
CA TRP A 82 7.95 7.01 3.29
C TRP A 82 9.04 8.08 3.21
N PRO A 83 10.10 7.99 4.03
CA PRO A 83 11.22 8.92 3.93
C PRO A 83 11.85 8.85 2.54
N THR A 84 12.23 10.00 1.97
CA THR A 84 12.80 10.11 0.62
C THR A 84 14.18 9.47 0.48
N THR A 85 14.87 9.30 1.60
CA THR A 85 16.22 8.74 1.68
C THR A 85 16.20 7.67 2.75
N SER A 86 16.71 6.48 2.45
CA SER A 86 16.73 5.40 3.42
C SER A 86 17.73 5.72 4.54
N LEU A 87 17.50 5.18 5.74
CA LEU A 87 18.38 5.41 6.88
C LEU A 87 19.83 5.02 6.59
N TYR A 88 20.07 4.02 5.74
CA TYR A 88 21.41 3.51 5.44
C TYR A 88 22.13 4.26 4.32
N ASP A 89 21.43 5.13 3.60
CA ASP A 89 22.04 5.98 2.56
C ASP A 89 22.67 7.26 3.14
N TYR A 90 22.40 7.56 4.42
CA TYR A 90 23.02 8.69 5.11
C TYR A 90 24.48 8.42 5.46
N PRO A 91 25.34 9.46 5.45
CA PRO A 91 26.68 9.33 5.98
C PRO A 91 26.62 8.93 7.46
N PRO A 92 27.55 8.07 7.96
CA PRO A 92 27.47 7.52 9.31
C PRO A 92 27.31 8.56 10.42
N GLN A 93 27.93 9.73 10.29
CA GLN A 93 27.79 10.83 11.26
C GLN A 93 26.34 11.33 11.40
N GLU A 94 25.60 11.39 10.29
CA GLU A 94 24.22 11.89 10.28
C GLU A 94 23.20 10.77 10.52
N GLN A 95 23.61 9.52 10.31
CA GLN A 95 22.77 8.34 10.41
C GLN A 95 22.05 8.25 11.76
N TRP A 96 22.75 8.52 12.86
CA TRP A 96 22.16 8.53 14.20
C TRP A 96 21.09 9.62 14.36
N ASN A 97 21.37 10.83 13.87
CA ASN A 97 20.43 11.95 13.95
C ASN A 97 19.20 11.69 13.08
N ALA A 98 19.38 11.11 11.89
CA ALA A 98 18.28 10.68 11.02
C ALA A 98 17.42 9.60 11.70
N PHE A 99 18.04 8.60 12.33
CA PHE A 99 17.34 7.59 13.12
C PHE A 99 16.53 8.21 14.25
N GLN A 100 17.11 9.12 15.03
CA GLN A 100 16.40 9.76 16.14
C GLN A 100 15.18 10.55 15.65
N ARG A 101 15.29 11.25 14.51
CA ARG A 101 14.15 11.96 13.90
C ARG A 101 13.05 10.99 13.46
N LEU A 102 13.42 9.88 12.81
CA LEU A 102 12.46 8.86 12.38
C LEU A 102 11.77 8.19 13.57
N ALA A 103 12.53 7.79 14.58
CA ALA A 103 11.99 7.20 15.81
C ALA A 103 11.05 8.18 16.52
N GLN A 104 11.43 9.45 16.61
CA GLN A 104 10.58 10.48 17.21
C GLN A 104 9.31 10.71 16.39
N MET A 105 9.40 10.75 15.06
CA MET A 105 8.24 10.85 14.19
C MET A 105 7.30 9.66 14.41
N LEU A 106 7.81 8.43 14.41
CA LEU A 106 7.02 7.21 14.65
C LEU A 106 6.35 7.22 16.03
N MET A 107 7.07 7.57 17.08
CA MET A 107 6.51 7.60 18.45
C MET A 107 5.49 8.72 18.68
N GLN A 108 5.58 9.82 17.91
CA GLN A 108 4.68 10.97 18.06
C GLN A 108 3.55 10.98 17.02
N THR A 109 3.55 10.07 16.04
CA THR A 109 2.50 10.02 15.02
C THR A 109 1.22 9.46 15.65
N PRO A 110 0.15 10.27 15.76
CA PRO A 110 -1.12 9.73 16.19
C PRO A 110 -1.65 8.80 15.10
N PHE A 111 -2.02 7.59 15.48
CA PHE A 111 -2.70 6.66 14.59
C PHE A 111 -4.11 6.38 15.11
N ARG A 112 -5.02 6.06 14.19
CA ARG A 112 -6.38 5.65 14.50
C ARG A 112 -6.62 4.33 13.80
N ALA A 113 -6.73 3.26 14.59
CA ALA A 113 -7.10 1.94 14.10
C ALA A 113 -8.57 1.70 14.41
N GLU A 114 -9.39 1.48 13.38
CA GLU A 114 -10.80 1.10 13.51
C GLU A 114 -11.04 -0.23 12.80
N GLY A 115 -11.68 -1.17 13.50
CA GLY A 115 -11.86 -2.51 12.99
C GLY A 115 -12.64 -3.39 13.95
N ILE A 116 -12.96 -4.59 13.47
CA ILE A 116 -13.48 -5.68 14.30
C ILE A 116 -12.28 -6.45 14.83
N VAL A 117 -12.24 -6.67 16.13
CA VAL A 117 -11.20 -7.50 16.75
C VAL A 117 -11.49 -8.95 16.40
N THR A 118 -10.58 -9.57 15.65
CA THR A 118 -10.69 -10.97 15.20
C THR A 118 -10.00 -11.93 16.14
N ASN A 119 -8.86 -11.52 16.69
CA ASN A 119 -8.05 -12.35 17.58
C ASN A 119 -7.36 -11.49 18.65
N ILE A 120 -7.26 -12.04 19.86
CA ILE A 120 -6.48 -11.49 20.97
C ILE A 120 -5.63 -12.63 21.52
N SER A 121 -4.32 -12.56 21.37
CA SER A 121 -3.39 -13.55 21.94
C SER A 121 -2.29 -12.87 22.74
N THR A 122 -1.88 -13.45 23.85
CA THR A 122 -0.76 -12.93 24.65
C THR A 122 0.48 -13.75 24.35
N ASP A 123 1.56 -13.10 23.93
CA ASP A 123 2.86 -13.75 23.70
C ASP A 123 3.57 -14.05 25.04
N ALA A 124 4.62 -14.88 25.00
CA ALA A 124 5.45 -15.23 26.15
C ALA A 124 6.06 -14.00 26.85
N ASN A 125 6.24 -12.90 26.12
CA ASN A 125 6.74 -11.63 26.65
C ASN A 125 5.65 -10.76 27.30
N GLY A 126 4.42 -11.26 27.41
CA GLY A 126 3.27 -10.54 27.95
C GLY A 126 2.67 -9.50 27.00
N THR A 127 3.19 -9.38 25.78
CA THR A 127 2.65 -8.47 24.76
C THR A 127 1.34 -9.04 24.22
N GLN A 128 0.29 -8.23 24.18
CA GLN A 128 -1.00 -8.62 23.62
C GLN A 128 -1.04 -8.30 22.12
N HIS A 129 -1.20 -9.33 21.31
CA HIS A 129 -1.42 -9.23 19.87
C HIS A 129 -2.92 -9.10 19.61
N ILE A 130 -3.31 -8.00 18.97
CA ILE A 130 -4.69 -7.71 18.60
C ILE A 130 -4.76 -7.66 17.08
N GLY A 131 -5.45 -8.63 16.49
CA GLY A 131 -5.80 -8.64 15.08
C GLY A 131 -7.02 -7.76 14.83
N LEU A 132 -6.91 -6.82 13.89
CA LEU A 132 -8.07 -6.04 13.42
C LEU A 132 -8.39 -6.39 11.97
N HIS A 133 -9.67 -6.57 11.73
CA HIS A 133 -10.27 -6.62 10.41
C HIS A 133 -10.98 -5.30 10.13
N ARG A 134 -10.84 -4.74 8.93
CA ARG A 134 -11.33 -3.40 8.61
C ARG A 134 -12.85 -3.40 8.59
N ILE A 135 -13.46 -2.40 9.22
CA ILE A 135 -14.91 -2.18 9.07
C ILE A 135 -15.13 -1.64 7.65
N PRO A 136 -16.04 -2.21 6.85
CA PRO A 136 -16.33 -1.70 5.52
C PRO A 136 -16.79 -0.24 5.61
N ASP A 137 -16.04 0.66 4.97
CA ASP A 137 -16.35 2.08 4.94
C ASP A 137 -17.76 2.30 4.39
N ARG A 138 -18.52 3.23 5.00
CA ARG A 138 -19.88 3.59 4.56
C ARG A 138 -19.95 3.92 3.07
N SER A 139 -18.91 4.52 2.50
CA SER A 139 -18.80 4.82 1.07
C SER A 139 -18.69 3.56 0.21
N GLY A 140 -17.99 2.53 0.69
CA GLY A 140 -17.91 1.21 0.08
C GLY A 140 -19.28 0.54 0.05
N LEU A 141 -20.00 0.57 1.17
CA LEU A 141 -21.38 0.05 1.26
C LEU A 141 -22.31 0.71 0.24
N TRP A 142 -22.26 2.03 0.09
CA TRP A 142 -23.04 2.75 -0.92
C TRP A 142 -22.67 2.36 -2.36
N ARG A 143 -21.38 2.14 -2.65
CA ARG A 143 -20.95 1.64 -3.97
C ARG A 143 -21.49 0.23 -4.22
N TYR A 144 -21.44 -0.67 -3.25
CA TYR A 144 -22.00 -2.02 -3.39
C TYR A 144 -23.52 -2.01 -3.56
N LEU A 145 -24.22 -1.13 -2.85
CA LEU A 145 -25.67 -0.95 -3.03
C LEU A 145 -25.99 -0.43 -4.44
N GLY A 146 -25.20 0.53 -4.94
CA GLY A 146 -25.35 1.05 -6.29
C GLY A 146 -25.08 0.00 -7.38
N THR A 147 -23.99 -0.77 -7.26
CA THR A 147 -23.64 -1.79 -8.26
C THR A 147 -24.62 -2.95 -8.29
N THR A 148 -25.11 -3.39 -7.12
CA THR A 148 -26.14 -4.44 -7.04
C THR A 148 -27.45 -4.00 -7.68
N LEU A 149 -27.91 -2.77 -7.39
CA LEU A 149 -29.11 -2.22 -8.01
C LEU A 149 -28.97 -2.07 -9.53
N LEU A 150 -27.79 -1.65 -10.02
CA LEU A 150 -27.49 -1.56 -11.45
C LEU A 150 -27.48 -2.95 -12.10
N MET A 151 -26.90 -3.96 -11.46
CA MET A 151 -26.94 -5.35 -11.91
C MET A 151 -28.37 -5.88 -12.03
N PHE A 152 -29.23 -5.60 -11.04
CA PHE A 152 -30.65 -5.98 -11.12
C PHE A 152 -31.38 -5.30 -12.28
N SER A 153 -31.12 -4.00 -12.51
CA SER A 153 -31.68 -3.27 -13.64
C SER A 153 -31.23 -3.85 -14.98
N MET A 154 -29.92 -4.11 -15.13
CA MET A 154 -29.35 -4.70 -16.34
C MET A 154 -29.92 -6.11 -16.60
N LEU A 155 -30.09 -6.92 -15.56
CA LEU A 155 -30.71 -8.24 -15.65
C LEU A 155 -32.18 -8.14 -16.10
N GLY A 156 -32.94 -7.19 -15.55
CA GLY A 156 -34.32 -6.92 -15.97
C GLY A 156 -34.41 -6.52 -17.44
N CYS A 157 -33.54 -5.61 -17.90
CA CYS A 157 -33.44 -5.22 -19.30
C CYS A 157 -33.06 -6.42 -20.19
N ALA A 158 -32.11 -7.26 -19.77
CA ALA A 158 -31.71 -8.44 -20.53
C ALA A 158 -32.89 -9.40 -20.71
N VAL A 159 -33.60 -9.75 -19.63
CA VAL A 159 -34.77 -10.65 -19.69
C VAL A 159 -35.87 -10.07 -20.60
N TYR A 160 -36.16 -8.77 -20.45
CA TYR A 160 -37.17 -8.11 -21.28
C TYR A 160 -36.82 -8.18 -22.77
N ASN A 161 -35.57 -7.84 -23.12
CA ASN A 161 -35.09 -7.91 -24.49
C ASN A 161 -35.07 -9.35 -25.02
N SER A 162 -34.69 -10.34 -24.21
CA SER A 162 -34.74 -11.76 -24.59
C SER A 162 -36.15 -12.22 -24.92
N VAL A 163 -37.16 -11.85 -24.11
CA VAL A 163 -38.56 -12.18 -24.37
C VAL A 163 -39.06 -11.51 -25.65
N GLN A 164 -38.74 -10.24 -25.86
CA GLN A 164 -39.09 -9.53 -27.09
C GLN A 164 -38.44 -10.16 -28.32
N ALA A 165 -37.15 -10.48 -28.25
CA ALA A 165 -36.42 -11.14 -29.32
C ALA A 165 -37.02 -12.50 -29.66
N PHE A 166 -37.38 -13.29 -28.64
CA PHE A 166 -38.01 -14.60 -28.84
C PHE A 166 -39.40 -14.49 -29.48
N ARG A 167 -40.25 -13.56 -29.01
CA ARG A 167 -41.56 -13.29 -29.63
C ARG A 167 -41.42 -12.84 -31.07
N ARG A 168 -40.45 -11.97 -31.38
CA ARG A 168 -40.16 -11.54 -32.74
C ARG A 168 -39.71 -12.70 -33.60
N TYR A 169 -38.86 -13.59 -33.09
CA TYR A 169 -38.40 -14.78 -33.80
C TYR A 169 -39.55 -15.75 -34.12
N GLN A 170 -40.44 -16.02 -33.16
CA GLN A 170 -41.64 -16.84 -33.38
C GLN A 170 -42.53 -16.25 -34.48
N ARG A 171 -42.85 -14.96 -34.41
CA ARG A 171 -43.66 -14.27 -35.44
C ARG A 171 -43.00 -14.28 -36.82
N HIS A 172 -41.67 -14.16 -36.89
CA HIS A 172 -40.96 -14.29 -38.17
C HIS A 172 -41.06 -15.70 -38.72
N ARG A 173 -40.95 -16.75 -37.89
CA ARG A 173 -41.12 -18.13 -38.34
C ARG A 173 -42.53 -18.42 -38.84
N THR A 174 -43.57 -17.94 -38.14
CA THR A 174 -44.95 -18.13 -38.60
C THR A 174 -45.21 -17.42 -39.92
N ARG A 175 -44.70 -16.19 -40.08
CA ARG A 175 -44.80 -15.45 -41.35
C ARG A 175 -44.10 -16.13 -42.51
N ILE A 176 -42.90 -16.68 -42.30
CA ILE A 176 -42.17 -17.39 -43.37
C ILE A 176 -42.92 -18.66 -43.78
N ALA A 177 -43.46 -19.42 -42.81
CA ALA A 177 -44.26 -20.62 -43.11
C ALA A 177 -45.53 -20.29 -43.90
N GLU A 178 -46.23 -19.20 -43.54
CA GLU A 178 -47.42 -18.72 -44.25
C GLU A 178 -47.07 -18.30 -45.69
N ILE A 179 -45.97 -17.56 -45.87
CA ILE A 179 -45.47 -17.15 -47.19
C ILE A 179 -45.13 -18.38 -48.05
N GLN A 180 -44.42 -19.36 -47.48
CA GLN A 180 -44.09 -20.61 -48.18
C GLN A 180 -45.37 -21.35 -48.61
N SER A 181 -46.36 -21.49 -47.72
CA SER A 181 -47.63 -22.16 -48.04
C SER A 181 -48.42 -21.45 -49.14
N TYR A 182 -48.38 -20.11 -49.17
CA TYR A 182 -49.02 -19.33 -50.23
C TYR A 182 -48.37 -19.59 -51.59
N TYR A 183 -47.04 -19.55 -51.67
CA TYR A 183 -46.34 -19.83 -52.92
C TYR A 183 -46.47 -21.29 -53.37
N GLU A 184 -46.46 -22.26 -52.45
CA GLU A 184 -46.74 -23.67 -52.78
C GLU A 184 -48.15 -23.87 -53.33
N SER A 185 -49.14 -23.14 -52.80
CA SER A 185 -50.53 -23.21 -53.31
C SER A 185 -50.67 -22.63 -54.72
N CYS A 186 -49.92 -21.57 -55.06
CA CYS A 186 -49.89 -21.00 -56.41
C CYS A 186 -49.11 -21.85 -57.42
N LEU A 187 -48.17 -22.68 -56.94
CA LEU A 187 -47.40 -23.61 -57.78
C LEU A 187 -48.12 -24.96 -57.99
N ASN A 188 -49.25 -25.17 -57.34
CA ASN A 188 -50.03 -26.41 -57.43
C ASN A 188 -50.74 -26.47 -58.80
N PRO A 189 -50.42 -27.45 -59.66
CA PRO A 189 -50.86 -27.47 -61.07
C PRO A 189 -52.35 -27.75 -61.28
N THR A 190 -53.18 -27.88 -60.23
CA THR A 190 -54.62 -28.16 -60.36
C THR A 190 -55.49 -26.92 -60.59
N LEU A 191 -54.90 -25.71 -60.66
CA LEU A 191 -55.62 -24.46 -60.95
C LEU A 191 -55.12 -23.74 -62.21
N ILE A 192 -54.16 -24.33 -62.94
CA ILE A 192 -53.88 -23.91 -64.31
C ILE A 192 -54.90 -24.68 -65.15
N ASP A 193 -56.04 -24.04 -65.43
CA ASP A 193 -56.99 -24.53 -66.43
C ASP A 193 -56.21 -24.88 -67.70
N ASP A 194 -56.31 -26.15 -68.10
CA ASP A 194 -55.79 -26.66 -69.35
C ASP A 194 -56.40 -25.82 -70.49
N PRO A 195 -55.62 -25.14 -71.34
CA PRO A 195 -56.16 -24.26 -72.38
C PRO A 195 -56.85 -24.99 -73.55
N GLU A 196 -57.24 -26.27 -73.38
CA GLU A 196 -57.95 -27.06 -74.38
C GLU A 196 -59.49 -27.08 -74.21
N SER A 197 -60.07 -26.52 -73.14
CA SER A 197 -61.53 -26.53 -72.96
C SER A 197 -62.29 -25.34 -73.60
N LEU A 198 -61.61 -24.47 -74.36
CA LEU A 198 -62.21 -23.31 -75.05
C LEU A 198 -62.47 -23.53 -76.56
N ILE A 199 -62.31 -24.76 -77.07
CA ILE A 199 -62.67 -25.11 -78.45
C ILE A 199 -63.68 -26.27 -78.43
N ARG A 200 -64.94 -25.97 -78.10
CA ARG A 200 -66.10 -26.72 -78.60
C ARG A 200 -67.35 -25.85 -78.63
#